data_AF-W1F3H2-F1
#
_entry.id   AF-W1F3H2-F1
#
_cell.length_a   1.000
_cell.length_b   1.000
_cell.length_c   1.000
_cell.angle_alpha   90.00
_cell.angle_beta   90.00
_cell.angle_gamma   90.00
#
_symmetry.space_group_name_H-M   'P 1'
#
loop_
_entity.id
_entity.type
_entity.pdbx_description
1 polymer ?
#
loop_
_entity_poly.entity_id
_entity_poly.type
_entity_poly.pdbx_seq_one_letter_code
_entity_poly.pdbx_strand_id
1 'polypeptide(L)'
;MFDKTGTLTEGKPQVVAVKTFADVDEAQALRLAAALEQGSSHPLARAILDKAGDMQLPQVNGFRTLRGLGVSGEAEGHALLLGNQALLNDQQVDTKAIEADISAEASQGATPVLLAIDGKAVALLAVRDPLRSDSVAALQRLHKAGYRLVMLTGDNPTTANAIAKEAGIDEVIAGVLPDGKAEAIKHLQSEGRQVAMVGDGINDAPALAQADVGIAMGGGSDVAIETAAITLMRHSLMGVADALAISRATLRNMKQNLLGAFIYNSIGIPVAAGILWPFTGTLLNPVVAGAAMALSSITVVSNANRLLRFKPKE
;
A
#
# COMPACT_ATOMS: atom_id res chain seq x y z
N MET A 1 0.07 3.30 7.26
CA MET A 1 1.16 2.64 6.52
C MET A 1 0.59 2.11 5.24
N PHE A 2 1.35 2.20 4.15
CA PHE A 2 0.96 1.71 2.83
C PHE A 2 2.02 0.74 2.34
N ASP A 3 1.61 -0.44 1.86
CA ASP A 3 2.48 -1.20 0.98
C ASP A 3 2.68 -0.43 -0.33
N LYS A 4 3.84 -0.60 -0.96
CA LYS A 4 4.13 0.04 -2.23
C LYS A 4 3.46 -0.69 -3.40
N THR A 5 3.78 -1.96 -3.59
CA THR A 5 3.52 -2.68 -4.84
C THR A 5 2.06 -3.10 -4.88
N GLY A 6 1.30 -2.70 -5.91
CA GLY A 6 -0.11 -3.08 -6.06
C GLY A 6 -1.07 -2.32 -5.13
N THR A 7 -0.57 -1.68 -4.08
CA THR A 7 -1.33 -0.74 -3.25
C THR A 7 -1.16 0.71 -3.73
N LEU A 8 0.03 1.30 -3.59
CA LEU A 8 0.33 2.66 -4.10
C LEU A 8 0.51 2.69 -5.62
N THR A 9 1.01 1.58 -6.16
CA THR A 9 1.23 1.40 -7.59
C THR A 9 0.16 0.52 -8.22
N GLU A 10 0.17 0.42 -9.54
CA GLU A 10 -0.78 -0.44 -10.28
C GLU A 10 -0.51 -1.94 -10.08
N GLY A 11 0.68 -2.31 -9.59
CA GLY A 11 1.10 -3.71 -9.46
C GLY A 11 1.50 -4.31 -10.81
N LYS A 12 1.80 -3.46 -11.80
CA LYS A 12 2.12 -3.82 -13.18
C LYS A 12 3.45 -3.14 -13.55
N PRO A 13 4.59 -3.70 -13.12
CA PRO A 13 5.89 -3.17 -13.49
C PRO A 13 6.07 -3.17 -15.01
N GLN A 14 6.69 -2.13 -15.54
CA GLN A 14 6.96 -1.96 -16.97
C GLN A 14 8.39 -1.47 -17.18
N VAL A 15 9.02 -1.92 -18.26
CA VAL A 15 10.34 -1.41 -18.69
C VAL A 15 10.14 -0.03 -19.32
N VAL A 16 10.57 1.01 -18.60
CA VAL A 16 10.41 2.42 -19.01
C VAL A 16 11.61 2.93 -19.81
N ALA A 17 12.79 2.35 -19.62
CA ALA A 17 13.98 2.66 -20.40
C ALA A 17 14.90 1.44 -20.50
N VAL A 18 15.63 1.35 -21.61
CA VAL A 18 16.75 0.43 -21.79
C VAL A 18 17.94 1.26 -22.23
N LYS A 19 19.03 1.20 -21.47
CA LYS A 19 20.31 1.81 -21.81
C LYS A 19 21.29 0.71 -22.12
N THR A 20 21.97 0.79 -23.25
CA THR A 20 23.00 -0.18 -23.61
C THR A 20 24.39 0.41 -23.55
N PHE A 21 25.36 -0.47 -23.34
CA PHE A 21 26.77 -0.20 -23.18
C PHE A 21 27.55 -1.25 -23.98
N ALA A 22 28.81 -0.97 -24.33
CA ALA A 22 29.71 -1.93 -24.97
C ALA A 22 29.18 -2.56 -26.28
N ASP A 23 28.72 -1.70 -27.21
CA ASP A 23 28.33 -2.06 -28.59
C ASP A 23 27.19 -3.09 -28.74
N VAL A 24 26.41 -3.32 -27.68
CA VAL A 24 25.18 -4.13 -27.73
C VAL A 24 23.98 -3.26 -28.10
N ASP A 25 23.17 -3.72 -29.06
CA ASP A 25 21.94 -3.01 -29.41
C ASP A 25 20.81 -3.26 -28.39
N GLU A 26 19.85 -2.35 -28.35
CA GLU A 26 18.73 -2.42 -27.38
C GLU A 26 17.91 -3.71 -27.56
N ALA A 27 17.71 -4.16 -28.79
CA ALA A 27 16.90 -5.33 -29.11
C ALA A 27 17.57 -6.62 -28.61
N GLN A 28 18.89 -6.74 -28.78
CA GLN A 28 19.71 -7.86 -28.35
C GLN A 28 19.79 -7.90 -26.83
N ALA A 29 20.02 -6.76 -26.18
CA ALA A 29 20.00 -6.67 -24.72
C ALA A 29 18.65 -7.13 -24.15
N LEU A 30 17.54 -6.61 -24.70
CA LEU A 30 16.20 -6.97 -24.26
C LEU A 30 15.88 -8.44 -24.51
N ARG A 31 16.26 -8.98 -25.68
CA ARG A 31 16.07 -10.38 -26.06
C ARG A 31 16.83 -11.34 -25.13
N LEU A 32 18.08 -11.03 -24.79
CA LEU A 32 18.88 -11.86 -23.87
C LEU A 32 18.39 -11.76 -22.43
N ALA A 33 17.99 -10.57 -21.97
CA ALA A 33 17.38 -10.38 -20.65
C ALA A 33 16.05 -11.15 -20.54
N ALA A 34 15.19 -11.05 -21.55
CA ALA A 34 13.93 -11.78 -21.62
C ALA A 34 14.13 -13.29 -21.67
N ALA A 35 15.17 -13.79 -22.36
CA ALA A 35 15.51 -15.21 -22.37
C ALA A 35 15.82 -15.74 -20.97
N LEU A 36 16.65 -15.02 -20.21
CA LEU A 36 16.95 -15.36 -18.82
C LEU A 36 15.69 -15.37 -17.94
N GLU A 37 14.78 -14.43 -18.16
CA GLU A 37 13.58 -14.27 -17.34
C GLU A 37 12.46 -15.27 -17.65
N GLN A 38 12.55 -16.08 -18.72
CA GLN A 38 11.56 -17.13 -19.02
C GLN A 38 11.40 -18.15 -17.87
N GLY A 39 12.46 -18.39 -17.11
CA GLY A 39 12.46 -19.32 -15.97
C GLY A 39 11.98 -18.72 -14.65
N SER A 40 11.64 -17.43 -14.63
CA SER A 40 11.37 -16.65 -13.42
C SER A 40 9.89 -16.30 -13.28
N SER A 41 9.33 -16.45 -12.08
CA SER A 41 7.97 -16.03 -11.75
C SER A 41 7.91 -14.62 -11.15
N HIS A 42 9.02 -13.88 -11.17
CA HIS A 42 9.10 -12.57 -10.54
C HIS A 42 8.33 -11.49 -11.34
N PRO A 43 7.65 -10.52 -10.71
CA PRO A 43 6.97 -9.45 -11.44
C PRO A 43 7.87 -8.65 -12.40
N LEU A 44 9.13 -8.43 -12.03
CA LEU A 44 10.12 -7.78 -12.92
C LEU A 44 10.43 -8.63 -14.16
N ALA A 45 10.46 -9.96 -14.02
CA ALA A 45 10.65 -10.89 -15.13
C ALA A 45 9.55 -10.71 -16.17
N ARG A 46 8.31 -10.62 -15.68
CA ARG A 46 7.14 -10.39 -16.51
C ARG A 46 7.20 -9.07 -17.26
N ALA A 47 7.64 -7.99 -16.61
CA ALA A 47 7.82 -6.69 -17.26
C ALA A 47 8.82 -6.73 -18.43
N ILE A 48 9.92 -7.46 -18.27
CA ILE A 48 10.95 -7.64 -19.30
C ILE A 48 10.43 -8.50 -20.44
N LEU A 49 9.74 -9.61 -20.14
CA LEU A 49 9.11 -10.48 -21.13
C LEU A 49 8.03 -9.74 -21.94
N ASP A 50 7.16 -8.98 -21.27
CA ASP A 50 6.09 -8.22 -21.93
C ASP A 50 6.68 -7.11 -22.82
N LYS A 51 7.81 -6.49 -22.43
CA LYS A 51 8.53 -5.52 -23.26
C LYS A 51 9.18 -6.17 -24.49
N ALA A 52 9.70 -7.39 -24.35
CA ALA A 52 10.28 -8.14 -25.47
C ALA A 52 9.22 -8.60 -26.48
N GLY A 53 7.96 -8.79 -26.05
CA GLY A 53 6.86 -9.14 -26.94
C GLY A 53 7.09 -10.45 -27.69
N ASP A 54 6.95 -10.43 -29.01
CA ASP A 54 7.06 -11.62 -29.87
C ASP A 54 8.49 -11.92 -30.37
N MET A 55 9.52 -11.33 -29.73
CA MET A 55 10.91 -11.62 -30.07
C MET A 55 11.24 -13.11 -29.92
N GLN A 56 12.05 -13.65 -30.85
CA GLN A 56 12.57 -15.01 -30.70
C GLN A 56 13.63 -15.07 -29.60
N LEU A 57 13.26 -15.69 -28.48
CA LEU A 57 14.12 -15.82 -27.31
C LEU A 57 15.00 -17.08 -27.45
N PRO A 58 16.32 -16.97 -27.25
CA PRO A 58 17.20 -18.13 -27.29
C PRO A 58 16.94 -19.07 -26.11
N GLN A 59 17.27 -20.35 -26.29
CA GLN A 59 17.22 -21.31 -25.19
C GLN A 59 18.31 -21.00 -24.16
N VAL A 60 17.92 -20.91 -22.89
CA VAL A 60 18.85 -20.73 -21.77
C VAL A 60 19.22 -22.09 -21.18
N ASN A 61 20.52 -22.34 -21.08
CA ASN A 61 21.08 -23.48 -20.37
C ASN A 61 21.59 -23.05 -18.99
N GLY A 62 21.54 -23.98 -18.03
CA GLY A 62 22.11 -23.75 -16.71
C GLY A 62 21.46 -22.62 -15.91
N PHE A 63 20.18 -22.32 -16.16
CA PHE A 63 19.44 -21.28 -15.44
C PHE A 63 19.50 -21.46 -13.92
N ARG A 64 19.85 -20.39 -13.20
CA ARG A 64 19.89 -20.35 -11.73
C ARG A 64 19.27 -19.06 -11.21
N THR A 65 18.44 -19.18 -10.19
CA THR A 65 17.92 -18.05 -9.42
C THR A 65 18.82 -17.78 -8.23
N LEU A 66 19.30 -16.54 -8.11
CA LEU A 66 20.12 -16.05 -7.01
C LEU A 66 19.24 -15.14 -6.14
N ARG A 67 18.77 -15.69 -5.01
CA ARG A 67 17.81 -15.00 -4.12
C ARG A 67 18.32 -13.62 -3.70
N GLY A 68 17.50 -12.60 -3.94
CA GLY A 68 17.81 -11.21 -3.60
C GLY A 68 18.84 -10.52 -4.50
N LEU A 69 19.34 -11.22 -5.53
CA LEU A 69 20.38 -10.72 -6.43
C LEU A 69 19.89 -10.67 -7.88
N GLY A 70 19.33 -11.78 -8.40
CA GLY A 70 18.87 -11.87 -9.79
C GLY A 70 18.89 -13.30 -10.33
N VAL A 71 19.19 -13.45 -11.62
CA VAL A 71 19.27 -14.72 -12.33
C VAL A 71 20.55 -14.80 -13.17
N SER A 72 21.00 -16.02 -13.44
CA SER A 72 22.16 -16.31 -14.29
C SER A 72 21.87 -17.50 -15.21
N GLY A 73 22.57 -17.56 -16.34
CA GLY A 73 22.49 -18.69 -17.25
C GLY A 73 23.39 -18.50 -18.46
N GLU A 74 23.33 -19.44 -19.40
CA GLU A 74 24.06 -19.36 -20.66
C GLU A 74 23.07 -19.38 -21.83
N ALA A 75 23.24 -18.47 -22.79
CA ALA A 75 22.47 -18.48 -24.03
C ALA A 75 23.38 -18.10 -25.20
N GLU A 76 23.20 -18.76 -26.35
CA GLU A 76 23.99 -18.52 -27.57
C GLU A 76 25.51 -18.61 -27.38
N GLY A 77 25.97 -19.39 -26.39
CA GLY A 77 27.39 -19.54 -26.06
C GLY A 77 27.98 -18.44 -25.18
N HIS A 78 27.15 -17.51 -24.70
CA HIS A 78 27.54 -16.43 -23.79
C HIS A 78 27.10 -16.71 -22.35
N ALA A 79 27.93 -16.34 -21.39
CA ALA A 79 27.57 -16.33 -19.97
C ALA A 79 26.80 -15.05 -19.64
N LEU A 80 25.59 -15.20 -19.13
CA LEU A 80 24.66 -14.10 -18.88
C LEU A 80 24.36 -13.96 -17.39
N LEU A 81 24.33 -12.71 -16.92
CA LEU A 81 23.85 -12.33 -15.58
C LEU A 81 22.81 -11.24 -15.72
N LEU A 82 21.70 -11.35 -15.01
CA LEU A 82 20.65 -10.34 -14.97
C LEU A 82 20.22 -10.09 -13.53
N GLY A 83 20.40 -8.88 -13.00
CA GLY A 83 20.07 -8.60 -11.61
C GLY A 83 20.47 -7.22 -11.11
N ASN A 84 20.59 -7.08 -9.80
CA ASN A 84 21.00 -5.83 -9.16
C ASN A 84 22.53 -5.62 -9.22
N GLN A 85 22.99 -4.44 -8.80
CA GLN A 85 24.42 -4.12 -8.76
C GLN A 85 25.23 -5.06 -7.86
N ALA A 86 24.63 -5.59 -6.79
CA ALA A 86 25.29 -6.52 -5.89
C ALA A 86 25.65 -7.85 -6.59
N LEU A 87 24.77 -8.34 -7.48
CA LEU A 87 25.04 -9.53 -8.30
C LEU A 87 26.27 -9.35 -9.18
N LEU A 88 26.33 -8.22 -9.90
CA LEU A 88 27.42 -7.96 -10.83
C LEU A 88 28.75 -7.79 -10.08
N ASN A 89 28.74 -7.10 -8.94
CA ASN A 89 29.92 -6.94 -8.10
C ASN A 89 30.42 -8.28 -7.52
N ASP A 90 29.51 -9.17 -7.09
CA ASP A 90 29.84 -10.52 -6.61
C ASP A 90 30.52 -11.37 -7.71
N GLN A 91 30.10 -11.19 -8.96
CA GLN A 91 30.69 -11.82 -10.15
C GLN A 91 31.86 -11.03 -10.75
N GLN A 92 32.41 -10.05 -10.01
CA GLN A 92 33.56 -9.24 -10.41
C GLN A 92 33.38 -8.45 -11.72
N VAL A 93 32.14 -8.13 -12.09
CA VAL A 93 31.81 -7.27 -13.24
C VAL A 93 31.97 -5.81 -12.84
N ASP A 94 32.75 -5.05 -13.61
CA ASP A 94 32.94 -3.61 -13.34
C ASP A 94 31.66 -2.83 -13.67
N THR A 95 31.09 -2.17 -12.65
CA THR A 95 29.90 -1.32 -12.76
C THR A 95 30.20 0.17 -12.62
N LYS A 96 31.47 0.57 -12.41
CA LYS A 96 31.84 1.98 -12.14
C LYS A 96 31.46 2.93 -13.26
N ALA A 97 31.62 2.50 -14.51
CA ALA A 97 31.32 3.32 -15.68
C ALA A 97 29.81 3.64 -15.82
N ILE A 98 28.94 2.80 -15.25
CA ILE A 98 27.48 2.89 -15.38
C ILE A 98 26.79 3.29 -14.07
N GLU A 99 27.57 3.55 -13.01
CA GLU A 99 27.06 3.87 -11.67
C GLU A 99 26.23 5.17 -11.66
N ALA A 100 26.60 6.14 -12.50
CA ALA A 100 25.83 7.37 -12.69
C ALA A 100 24.45 7.09 -13.31
N ASP A 101 24.37 6.19 -14.29
CA ASP A 101 23.11 5.80 -14.92
C ASP A 101 22.21 5.01 -13.96
N ILE A 102 22.79 4.08 -13.20
CA ILE A 102 22.09 3.33 -12.14
C ILE A 102 21.44 4.29 -11.14
N SER A 103 22.23 5.25 -10.66
CA SER A 103 21.75 6.24 -9.70
C SER A 103 20.69 7.17 -10.30
N ALA A 104 20.85 7.57 -11.57
CA ALA A 104 19.89 8.42 -12.26
C ALA A 104 18.52 7.74 -12.40
N GLU A 105 18.46 6.49 -12.85
CA GLU A 105 17.20 5.75 -12.98
C GLU A 105 16.57 5.45 -11.61
N ALA A 106 17.39 5.07 -10.63
CA ALA A 106 16.91 4.83 -9.26
C ALA A 106 16.30 6.10 -8.63
N SER A 107 16.92 7.27 -8.87
CA SER A 107 16.41 8.55 -8.38
C SER A 107 15.07 8.98 -9.00
N GLN A 108 14.69 8.37 -10.13
CA GLN A 108 13.39 8.57 -10.78
C GLN A 108 12.35 7.54 -10.34
N GLY A 109 12.67 6.70 -9.35
CA GLY A 109 11.75 5.68 -8.84
C GLY A 109 11.67 4.44 -9.74
N ALA A 110 12.61 4.25 -10.66
CA ALA A 110 12.77 2.99 -11.37
C ALA A 110 13.69 2.05 -10.59
N THR A 111 13.51 0.75 -10.79
CA THR A 111 14.40 -0.30 -10.32
C THR A 111 15.36 -0.66 -11.46
N PRO A 112 16.67 -0.35 -11.34
CA PRO A 112 17.64 -0.71 -12.36
C PRO A 112 17.96 -2.20 -12.30
N VAL A 113 17.77 -2.88 -13.44
CA VAL A 113 18.15 -4.28 -13.67
C VAL A 113 19.29 -4.30 -14.67
N LEU A 114 20.43 -4.84 -14.26
CA LEU A 114 21.66 -4.84 -15.03
C LEU A 114 21.82 -6.17 -15.75
N LEU A 115 22.13 -6.12 -17.04
CA LEU A 115 22.52 -7.26 -17.86
C LEU A 115 24.03 -7.23 -18.05
N ALA A 116 24.69 -8.36 -17.76
CA ALA A 116 26.08 -8.59 -18.11
C ALA A 116 26.23 -9.79 -19.05
N ILE A 117 27.14 -9.66 -20.01
CA ILE A 117 27.52 -10.69 -20.98
C ILE A 117 29.03 -10.90 -20.84
N ASP A 118 29.45 -12.15 -20.63
CA ASP A 118 30.86 -12.56 -20.54
C ASP A 118 31.70 -11.67 -19.61
N GLY A 119 31.13 -11.35 -18.44
CA GLY A 119 31.82 -10.55 -17.41
C GLY A 119 31.81 -9.03 -17.65
N LYS A 120 31.06 -8.53 -18.62
CA LYS A 120 30.92 -7.08 -18.90
C LYS A 120 29.48 -6.63 -18.76
N ALA A 121 29.24 -5.52 -18.07
CA ALA A 121 27.92 -4.90 -18.03
C ALA A 121 27.59 -4.29 -19.40
N VAL A 122 26.51 -4.76 -20.04
CA VAL A 122 26.14 -4.38 -21.41
C VAL A 122 24.82 -3.64 -21.48
N ALA A 123 23.96 -3.72 -20.46
CA ALA A 123 22.72 -2.98 -20.46
C ALA A 123 22.18 -2.73 -19.06
N LEU A 124 21.38 -1.68 -18.94
CA LEU A 124 20.54 -1.34 -17.81
C LEU A 124 19.11 -1.24 -18.30
N LEU A 125 18.24 -2.07 -17.74
CA LEU A 125 16.80 -2.01 -17.92
C LEU A 125 16.18 -1.32 -16.71
N ALA A 126 15.56 -0.17 -16.92
CA ALA A 126 14.85 0.56 -15.88
C ALA A 126 13.41 0.06 -15.82
N VAL A 127 13.07 -0.65 -14.75
CA VAL A 127 11.72 -1.18 -14.54
C VAL A 127 11.00 -0.34 -13.49
N ARG A 128 9.85 0.21 -13.82
CA ARG A 128 9.05 1.03 -12.91
C ARG A 128 7.62 0.53 -12.86
N ASP A 129 7.07 0.50 -11.65
CA ASP A 129 5.64 0.28 -11.44
C ASP A 129 5.00 1.65 -11.18
N PRO A 130 4.16 2.16 -12.10
CA PRO A 130 3.61 3.50 -11.97
C PRO A 130 2.67 3.60 -10.76
N LEU A 131 2.66 4.77 -10.13
CA LEU A 131 1.64 5.11 -9.14
C LEU A 131 0.25 5.05 -9.78
N ARG A 132 -0.75 4.62 -9.01
CA ARG A 132 -2.15 4.73 -9.47
C ARG A 132 -2.48 6.19 -9.71
N SER A 133 -3.36 6.44 -10.69
CA SER A 133 -3.80 7.78 -11.06
C SER A 133 -4.42 8.56 -9.90
N ASP A 134 -4.98 7.88 -8.90
CA ASP A 134 -5.61 8.47 -7.72
C ASP A 134 -4.72 8.46 -6.47
N SER A 135 -3.54 7.82 -6.48
CA SER A 135 -2.66 7.66 -5.31
C SER A 135 -2.29 9.01 -4.69
N VAL A 136 -1.78 9.94 -5.51
CA VAL A 136 -1.32 11.25 -5.04
C VAL A 136 -2.46 12.05 -4.41
N ALA A 137 -3.62 12.07 -5.06
CA ALA A 137 -4.80 12.79 -4.56
C ALA A 137 -5.32 12.19 -3.24
N ALA A 138 -5.37 10.86 -3.14
CA ALA A 138 -5.79 10.15 -1.94
C ALA A 138 -4.84 10.41 -0.76
N LEU A 139 -3.53 10.32 -0.98
CA LEU A 139 -2.52 10.58 0.05
C LEU A 139 -2.57 12.04 0.51
N GLN A 140 -2.67 13.01 -0.40
CA GLN A 140 -2.81 14.42 -0.04
C GLN A 140 -4.04 14.67 0.85
N ARG A 141 -5.17 14.02 0.55
CA ARG A 141 -6.39 14.11 1.36
C ARG A 141 -6.20 13.52 2.76
N LEU A 142 -5.49 12.40 2.87
CA LEU A 142 -5.15 11.80 4.16
C LEU A 142 -4.20 12.68 4.97
N HIS A 143 -3.17 13.23 4.33
CA HIS A 143 -2.22 14.14 4.96
C HIS A 143 -2.92 15.40 5.48
N LYS A 144 -3.79 16.03 4.66
CA LYS A 144 -4.66 17.16 5.09
C LYS A 144 -5.58 16.81 6.25
N ALA A 145 -5.98 15.54 6.36
CA ALA A 145 -6.80 15.06 7.46
C ALA A 145 -6.03 14.76 8.75
N GLY A 146 -4.72 15.02 8.78
CA GLY A 146 -3.84 14.91 9.94
C GLY A 146 -3.15 13.55 10.09
N TYR A 147 -3.19 12.68 9.07
CA TYR A 147 -2.50 11.39 9.12
C TYR A 147 -1.04 11.53 8.71
N ARG A 148 -0.16 10.89 9.48
CA ARG A 148 1.23 10.63 9.08
C ARG A 148 1.26 9.45 8.11
N LEU A 149 1.83 9.67 6.94
CA LEU A 149 1.90 8.69 5.86
C LEU A 149 3.27 8.02 5.87
N VAL A 150 3.28 6.69 5.95
CA VAL A 150 4.51 5.90 5.95
C VAL A 150 4.38 4.85 4.86
N MET A 151 5.37 4.76 3.97
CA MET A 151 5.48 3.71 2.97
C MET A 151 6.32 2.56 3.52
N LEU A 152 5.87 1.33 3.32
CA LEU A 152 6.58 0.11 3.68
C LEU A 152 6.86 -0.68 2.41
N THR A 153 8.11 -1.04 2.16
CA THR A 153 8.47 -1.76 0.92
C THR A 153 9.73 -2.61 1.08
N GLY A 154 9.81 -3.68 0.29
CA GLY A 154 11.02 -4.48 0.13
C GLY A 154 12.01 -3.92 -0.88
N ASP A 155 11.63 -2.88 -1.63
CA ASP A 155 12.49 -2.24 -2.62
C ASP A 155 13.70 -1.55 -1.99
N ASN A 156 14.68 -1.22 -2.84
CA ASN A 156 15.84 -0.47 -2.41
C ASN A 156 15.45 0.93 -1.88
N PRO A 157 16.20 1.50 -0.93
CA PRO A 157 15.89 2.81 -0.34
C PRO A 157 15.84 3.96 -1.36
N THR A 158 16.68 3.97 -2.38
CA THR A 158 16.77 5.07 -3.35
C THR A 158 15.48 5.19 -4.18
N THR A 159 15.06 4.08 -4.79
CA THR A 159 13.83 3.92 -5.56
C THR A 159 12.62 4.19 -4.68
N ALA A 160 12.60 3.64 -3.45
CA ALA A 160 11.52 3.86 -2.50
C ALA A 160 11.36 5.35 -2.13
N ASN A 161 12.45 6.04 -1.83
CA ASN A 161 12.41 7.47 -1.50
C ASN A 161 11.96 8.34 -2.68
N ALA A 162 12.34 7.98 -3.91
CA ALA A 162 11.89 8.67 -5.11
C ALA A 162 10.36 8.55 -5.29
N ILE A 163 9.81 7.34 -5.16
CA ILE A 163 8.36 7.10 -5.23
C ILE A 163 7.62 7.80 -4.08
N ALA A 164 8.15 7.75 -2.87
CA ALA A 164 7.56 8.43 -1.72
C ALA A 164 7.50 9.96 -1.90
N LYS A 165 8.56 10.55 -2.48
CA LYS A 165 8.59 11.98 -2.79
C LYS A 165 7.56 12.37 -3.85
N GLU A 166 7.40 11.55 -4.88
CA GLU A 166 6.37 11.73 -5.91
C GLU A 166 4.95 11.59 -5.32
N ALA A 167 4.76 10.62 -4.42
CA ALA A 167 3.48 10.32 -3.79
C ALA A 167 3.10 11.27 -2.65
N GLY A 168 4.04 12.05 -2.11
CA GLY A 168 3.84 12.95 -0.97
C GLY A 168 3.76 12.22 0.37
N ILE A 169 4.63 11.23 0.59
CA ILE A 169 4.69 10.41 1.80
C ILE A 169 5.75 10.97 2.77
N ASP A 170 5.46 10.96 4.07
CA ASP A 170 6.30 11.57 5.12
C ASP A 170 7.53 10.73 5.47
N GLU A 171 7.40 9.40 5.41
CA GLU A 171 8.41 8.46 5.89
C GLU A 171 8.45 7.17 5.05
N VAL A 172 9.64 6.62 4.87
CA VAL A 172 9.87 5.40 4.09
C VAL A 172 10.61 4.38 4.92
N ILE A 173 10.06 3.17 4.99
CA ILE A 173 10.71 1.98 5.54
C ILE A 173 10.93 1.03 4.36
N ALA A 174 12.16 1.00 3.84
CA ALA A 174 12.57 0.27 2.65
C ALA A 174 13.45 -0.94 3.00
N GLY A 175 13.65 -1.86 2.03
CA GLY A 175 14.47 -3.06 2.19
C GLY A 175 13.91 -4.08 3.18
N VAL A 176 12.60 -4.04 3.45
CA VAL A 176 11.96 -4.90 4.45
C VAL A 176 11.52 -6.22 3.81
N LEU A 177 12.00 -7.34 4.36
CA LEU A 177 11.53 -8.68 4.00
C LEU A 177 10.06 -8.87 4.43
N PRO A 178 9.29 -9.79 3.80
CA PRO A 178 7.88 -10.02 4.17
C PRO A 178 7.66 -10.22 5.67
N ASP A 179 8.51 -11.01 6.33
CA ASP A 179 8.43 -11.27 7.78
C ASP A 179 8.71 -10.02 8.63
N GLY A 180 9.54 -9.10 8.13
CA GLY A 180 9.90 -7.86 8.81
C GLY A 180 8.84 -6.76 8.74
N LYS A 181 7.81 -6.90 7.88
CA LYS A 181 6.75 -5.90 7.75
C LYS A 181 5.91 -5.77 9.02
N ALA A 182 5.61 -6.89 9.67
CA ALA A 182 4.87 -6.91 10.93
C ALA A 182 5.68 -6.28 12.07
N GLU A 183 7.00 -6.51 12.10
CA GLU A 183 7.90 -5.88 13.09
C GLU A 183 7.95 -4.36 12.95
N ALA A 184 7.98 -3.84 11.71
CA ALA A 184 7.92 -2.40 11.46
C ALA A 184 6.64 -1.76 12.04
N ILE A 185 5.49 -2.44 11.89
CA ILE A 185 4.22 -1.99 12.48
C ILE A 185 4.29 -2.03 14.01
N LYS A 186 4.78 -3.15 14.57
CA LYS A 186 4.91 -3.34 16.02
C LYS A 186 5.83 -2.29 16.65
N HIS A 187 6.89 -1.88 15.96
CA HIS A 187 7.78 -0.81 16.39
C HIS A 187 7.05 0.54 16.47
N LEU A 188 6.27 0.90 15.46
CA LEU A 188 5.47 2.14 15.52
C LEU A 188 4.37 2.09 16.58
N GLN A 189 3.78 0.91 16.82
CA GLN A 189 2.82 0.71 17.90
C GLN A 189 3.45 0.85 19.29
N SER A 190 4.70 0.39 19.47
CA SER A 190 5.40 0.53 20.75
C SER A 190 5.77 1.99 21.07
N GLU A 191 5.84 2.87 20.08
CA GLU A 191 5.91 4.32 20.26
C GLU A 191 4.56 4.96 20.68
N GLY A 192 3.51 4.15 20.87
CA GLY A 192 2.18 4.62 21.24
C GLY A 192 1.33 5.13 20.06
N ARG A 193 1.75 4.86 18.82
CA ARG A 193 0.98 5.22 17.63
C ARG A 193 -0.08 4.16 17.33
N GLN A 194 -1.25 4.61 16.85
CA GLN A 194 -2.24 3.72 16.26
C GLN A 194 -1.96 3.59 14.75
N VAL A 195 -1.82 2.37 14.27
CA VAL A 195 -1.37 2.07 12.91
C VAL A 195 -2.50 1.44 12.11
N ALA A 196 -2.90 2.11 11.03
CA ALA A 196 -3.65 1.48 9.96
C ALA A 196 -2.66 1.00 8.88
N MET A 197 -2.78 -0.25 8.43
CA MET A 197 -1.99 -0.81 7.33
C MET A 197 -2.88 -1.00 6.11
N VAL A 198 -2.43 -0.52 4.94
CA VAL A 198 -3.11 -0.71 3.66
C VAL A 198 -2.23 -1.59 2.78
N GLY A 199 -2.78 -2.68 2.25
CA GLY A 199 -2.06 -3.65 1.43
C GLY A 199 -2.98 -4.43 0.48
N ASP A 200 -2.39 -5.18 -0.43
CA ASP A 200 -3.10 -6.03 -1.40
C ASP A 200 -2.56 -7.47 -1.44
N GLY A 201 -1.39 -7.74 -0.88
CA GLY A 201 -0.69 -9.02 -1.08
C GLY A 201 -0.85 -10.08 0.00
N ILE A 202 -0.53 -11.33 -0.37
CA ILE A 202 -0.25 -12.44 0.54
C ILE A 202 0.88 -12.06 1.52
N ASN A 203 1.89 -11.33 0.99
CA ASN A 203 3.04 -10.84 1.74
C ASN A 203 2.67 -9.79 2.80
N ASP A 204 1.46 -9.22 2.73
CA ASP A 204 1.01 -8.17 3.64
C ASP A 204 0.04 -8.70 4.69
N ALA A 205 -0.45 -9.95 4.57
CA ALA A 205 -1.39 -10.50 5.54
C ALA A 205 -0.87 -10.46 7.00
N PRO A 206 0.40 -10.83 7.31
CA PRO A 206 0.92 -10.67 8.66
C PRO A 206 0.95 -9.20 9.13
N ALA A 207 1.25 -8.27 8.22
CA ALA A 207 1.28 -6.84 8.50
C ALA A 207 -0.14 -6.28 8.73
N LEU A 208 -1.10 -6.69 7.91
CA LEU A 208 -2.53 -6.34 8.05
C LEU A 208 -3.11 -6.84 9.37
N ALA A 209 -2.74 -8.06 9.80
CA ALA A 209 -3.15 -8.64 11.08
C ALA A 209 -2.52 -7.92 12.29
N GLN A 210 -1.27 -7.47 12.16
CA GLN A 210 -0.55 -6.78 13.24
C GLN A 210 -1.04 -5.33 13.46
N ALA A 211 -1.55 -4.69 12.40
CA ALA A 211 -2.06 -3.33 12.47
C ALA A 211 -3.31 -3.20 13.36
N ASP A 212 -3.53 -2.04 13.95
CA ASP A 212 -4.78 -1.74 14.68
C ASP A 212 -5.99 -1.80 13.74
N VAL A 213 -5.78 -1.41 12.47
CA VAL A 213 -6.76 -1.58 11.40
C VAL A 213 -6.04 -2.01 10.11
N GLY A 214 -6.22 -3.26 9.71
CA GLY A 214 -5.84 -3.74 8.38
C GLY A 214 -6.89 -3.34 7.33
N ILE A 215 -6.44 -2.79 6.21
CA ILE A 215 -7.26 -2.39 5.06
C ILE A 215 -6.72 -3.11 3.81
N ALA A 216 -7.50 -4.04 3.27
CA ALA A 216 -7.16 -4.74 2.04
C ALA A 216 -7.72 -4.02 0.81
N MET A 217 -6.94 -3.95 -0.26
CA MET A 217 -7.44 -3.61 -1.59
C MET A 217 -8.24 -4.79 -2.15
N GLY A 218 -9.36 -4.54 -2.83
CA GLY A 218 -10.26 -5.59 -3.32
C GLY A 218 -9.73 -6.41 -4.50
N GLY A 219 -8.64 -5.97 -5.12
CA GLY A 219 -7.86 -6.82 -6.04
C GLY A 219 -6.79 -7.66 -5.36
N GLY A 220 -6.71 -7.58 -4.03
CA GLY A 220 -5.73 -8.29 -3.25
C GLY A 220 -6.02 -9.78 -3.12
N SER A 221 -5.05 -10.51 -2.59
CA SER A 221 -5.19 -11.95 -2.35
C SER A 221 -6.33 -12.27 -1.37
N ASP A 222 -6.94 -13.44 -1.51
CA ASP A 222 -8.00 -13.92 -0.61
C ASP A 222 -7.56 -13.87 0.86
N VAL A 223 -6.30 -14.21 1.13
CA VAL A 223 -5.70 -14.16 2.47
C VAL A 223 -5.69 -12.73 3.03
N ALA A 224 -5.34 -11.73 2.21
CA ALA A 224 -5.36 -10.33 2.62
C ALA A 224 -6.80 -9.85 2.90
N ILE A 225 -7.75 -10.25 2.07
CA ILE A 225 -9.18 -9.90 2.22
C ILE A 225 -9.77 -10.50 3.50
N GLU A 226 -9.44 -11.75 3.83
CA GLU A 226 -9.93 -12.42 5.04
C GLU A 226 -9.29 -11.86 6.31
N THR A 227 -8.03 -11.40 6.21
CA THR A 227 -7.28 -10.87 7.35
C THR A 227 -7.66 -9.42 7.68
N ALA A 228 -8.03 -8.62 6.68
CA ALA A 228 -8.29 -7.20 6.86
C ALA A 228 -9.65 -6.90 7.52
N ALA A 229 -9.68 -5.88 8.38
CA ALA A 229 -10.92 -5.39 8.98
C ALA A 229 -11.78 -4.60 7.98
N ILE A 230 -11.17 -4.04 6.94
CA ILE A 230 -11.85 -3.29 5.88
C ILE A 230 -11.33 -3.79 4.52
N THR A 231 -12.24 -4.12 3.62
CA THR A 231 -11.90 -4.48 2.23
C THR A 231 -12.48 -3.46 1.26
N LEU A 232 -11.60 -2.87 0.44
CA LEU A 232 -11.98 -1.86 -0.54
C LEU A 232 -12.35 -2.52 -1.86
N MET A 233 -13.64 -2.65 -2.15
CA MET A 233 -14.14 -3.27 -3.38
C MET A 233 -13.65 -2.57 -4.67
N ARG A 234 -13.34 -1.28 -4.62
CA ARG A 234 -12.80 -0.51 -5.76
C ARG A 234 -11.27 -0.54 -5.72
N HIS A 235 -10.62 -0.62 -6.88
CA HIS A 235 -9.16 -0.48 -7.02
C HIS A 235 -8.70 0.98 -6.91
N SER A 236 -9.13 1.69 -5.86
CA SER A 236 -8.90 3.11 -5.66
C SER A 236 -8.54 3.41 -4.20
N LEU A 237 -7.42 4.11 -4.01
CA LEU A 237 -6.95 4.55 -2.70
C LEU A 237 -7.84 5.64 -2.08
N MET A 238 -8.65 6.33 -2.89
CA MET A 238 -9.70 7.21 -2.37
C MET A 238 -10.65 6.47 -1.42
N GLY A 239 -10.84 5.16 -1.61
CA GLY A 239 -11.60 4.31 -0.70
C GLY A 239 -11.06 4.31 0.74
N VAL A 240 -9.74 4.40 0.94
CA VAL A 240 -9.12 4.52 2.27
C VAL A 240 -9.55 5.83 2.93
N ALA A 241 -9.44 6.94 2.21
CA ALA A 241 -9.82 8.25 2.72
C ALA A 241 -11.32 8.34 3.02
N ASP A 242 -12.16 7.74 2.17
CA ASP A 242 -13.61 7.66 2.40
C ASP A 242 -13.96 6.80 3.62
N ALA A 243 -13.31 5.64 3.79
CA ALA A 243 -13.49 4.76 4.95
C ALA A 243 -13.17 5.48 6.27
N LEU A 244 -12.06 6.23 6.29
CA LEU A 244 -11.67 7.02 7.46
C LEU A 244 -12.59 8.23 7.69
N ALA A 245 -13.13 8.82 6.62
CA ALA A 245 -14.11 9.91 6.71
C ALA A 245 -15.45 9.43 7.28
N ILE A 246 -15.98 8.29 6.80
CA ILE A 246 -17.22 7.71 7.31
C ILE A 246 -17.05 7.23 8.76
N SER A 247 -15.92 6.61 9.11
CA SER A 247 -15.62 6.19 10.49
C SER A 247 -15.70 7.37 11.46
N ARG A 248 -15.05 8.49 11.14
CA ARG A 248 -15.14 9.73 11.94
C ARG A 248 -16.56 10.29 12.02
N ALA A 249 -17.30 10.27 10.91
CA ALA A 249 -18.69 10.72 10.89
C ALA A 249 -19.60 9.85 11.77
N THR A 250 -19.41 8.54 11.75
CA THR A 250 -20.13 7.56 12.58
C THR A 250 -19.83 7.77 14.05
N LEU A 251 -18.55 7.92 14.44
CA LEU A 251 -18.18 8.21 15.83
C LEU A 251 -18.79 9.53 16.32
N ARG A 252 -18.83 10.56 15.48
CA ARG A 252 -19.49 11.84 15.81
C ARG A 252 -21.00 11.65 16.00
N ASN A 253 -21.65 10.87 15.15
CA ASN A 253 -23.07 10.56 15.27
C ASN A 253 -23.38 9.77 16.55
N MET A 254 -22.56 8.76 16.88
CA MET A 254 -22.68 8.00 18.12
C MET A 254 -22.54 8.90 19.36
N LYS A 255 -21.56 9.81 19.38
CA LYS A 255 -21.41 10.79 20.46
C LYS A 255 -22.63 11.70 20.61
N GLN A 256 -23.24 12.13 19.50
CA GLN A 256 -24.49 12.91 19.52
C GLN A 256 -25.66 12.11 20.08
N ASN A 257 -25.80 10.84 19.67
CA ASN A 257 -26.87 9.96 20.15
C ASN A 257 -26.74 9.67 21.64
N LEU A 258 -25.52 9.40 22.10
CA LEU A 258 -25.23 9.21 23.52
C LEU A 258 -25.51 10.48 24.32
N LEU A 259 -25.08 11.65 23.83
CA LEU A 259 -25.39 12.93 24.49
C LEU A 259 -26.90 13.15 24.61
N GLY A 260 -27.66 12.89 23.54
CA GLY A 260 -29.11 12.96 23.56
C GLY A 260 -29.71 12.03 24.62
N ALA A 261 -29.32 10.75 24.60
CA ALA A 261 -29.78 9.76 25.57
C ALA A 261 -29.45 10.14 27.03
N PHE A 262 -28.25 10.67 27.28
CA PHE A 262 -27.87 11.15 28.60
C PHE A 262 -28.71 12.34 29.05
N ILE A 263 -29.02 13.30 28.18
CA ILE A 263 -29.88 14.45 28.55
C ILE A 263 -31.26 13.97 29.01
N TYR A 264 -31.89 13.04 28.27
CA TYR A 264 -33.20 12.49 28.66
C TYR A 264 -33.15 11.78 30.01
N ASN A 265 -32.11 10.96 30.24
CA ASN A 265 -31.97 10.23 31.50
C ASN A 265 -31.61 11.15 32.68
N SER A 266 -30.71 12.11 32.47
CA SER A 266 -30.31 13.08 33.50
C SER A 266 -31.45 13.99 33.93
N ILE A 267 -32.42 14.30 33.04
CA ILE A 267 -33.64 15.04 33.40
C ILE A 267 -34.70 14.09 33.98
N GLY A 268 -34.86 12.91 33.37
CA GLY A 268 -35.89 11.93 33.76
C GLY A 268 -35.71 11.38 35.17
N ILE A 269 -34.47 11.11 35.59
CA ILE A 269 -34.18 10.53 36.92
C ILE A 269 -34.57 11.48 38.06
N PRO A 270 -34.14 12.75 38.11
CA PRO A 270 -34.58 13.68 39.16
C PRO A 270 -36.09 13.93 39.17
N VAL A 271 -36.71 13.99 38.00
CA VAL A 271 -38.17 14.15 37.88
C VAL A 271 -38.90 12.92 38.44
N ALA A 272 -38.44 11.71 38.11
CA ALA A 272 -38.97 10.46 38.67
C ALA A 272 -38.73 10.36 40.19
N ALA A 273 -37.58 10.84 40.66
CA ALA A 273 -37.23 10.89 42.08
C ALA A 273 -38.03 11.94 42.89
N GLY A 274 -38.88 12.73 42.22
CA GLY A 274 -39.82 13.63 42.89
C GLY A 274 -39.34 15.05 43.09
N ILE A 275 -38.33 15.53 42.33
CA ILE A 275 -37.87 16.94 42.44
C ILE A 275 -39.00 17.95 42.15
N LEU A 276 -39.98 17.57 41.33
CA LEU A 276 -41.16 18.40 41.01
C LEU A 276 -42.31 18.21 42.00
N TRP A 277 -42.28 17.17 42.84
CA TRP A 277 -43.37 16.83 43.76
C TRP A 277 -43.75 17.97 44.72
N PRO A 278 -42.82 18.76 45.31
CA PRO A 278 -43.17 19.88 46.19
C PRO A 278 -43.99 20.98 45.50
N PHE A 279 -43.90 21.10 44.17
CA PHE A 279 -44.55 22.16 43.40
C PHE A 279 -45.81 21.68 42.67
N THR A 280 -45.83 20.42 42.22
CA THR A 280 -46.93 19.89 41.39
C THR A 280 -47.79 18.84 42.09
N GLY A 281 -47.35 18.31 43.24
CA GLY A 281 -48.04 17.25 43.98
C GLY A 281 -48.11 15.90 43.25
N THR A 282 -47.41 15.75 42.11
CA THR A 282 -47.50 14.58 41.24
C THR A 282 -46.13 13.96 41.02
N LEU A 283 -46.08 12.62 41.08
CA LEU A 283 -44.91 11.84 40.66
C LEU A 283 -44.96 11.61 39.14
N LEU A 284 -43.82 11.30 38.53
CA LEU A 284 -43.72 11.08 37.09
C LEU A 284 -44.72 9.99 36.63
N ASN A 285 -45.65 10.36 35.76
CA ASN A 285 -46.64 9.44 35.21
C ASN A 285 -45.96 8.46 34.21
N PRO A 286 -46.17 7.14 34.33
CA PRO A 286 -45.64 6.14 33.38
C PRO A 286 -45.94 6.44 31.90
N VAL A 287 -47.08 7.05 31.60
CA VAL A 287 -47.45 7.46 30.22
C VAL A 287 -46.52 8.55 29.71
N VAL A 288 -46.21 9.55 30.55
CA VAL A 288 -45.29 10.65 30.20
C VAL A 288 -43.86 10.12 30.04
N ALA A 289 -43.44 9.23 30.94
CA ALA A 289 -42.15 8.55 30.83
C ALA A 289 -42.03 7.73 29.53
N GLY A 290 -43.07 6.98 29.16
CA GLY A 290 -43.15 6.23 27.92
C GLY A 290 -43.11 7.12 26.67
N ALA A 291 -43.84 8.24 26.68
CA ALA A 291 -43.81 9.22 25.60
C ALA A 291 -42.42 9.86 25.43
N ALA A 292 -41.76 10.22 26.54
CA ALA A 292 -40.41 10.76 26.52
C ALA A 292 -39.38 9.74 25.98
N MET A 293 -39.49 8.46 26.36
CA MET A 293 -38.65 7.40 25.80
C MET A 293 -38.88 7.20 24.30
N ALA A 294 -40.13 7.22 23.84
CA ALA A 294 -40.44 7.10 22.41
C ALA A 294 -39.84 8.27 21.60
N LEU A 295 -39.97 9.50 22.09
CA LEU A 295 -39.39 10.69 21.46
C LEU A 295 -37.85 10.66 21.44
N SER A 296 -37.22 10.15 22.50
CA SER A 296 -35.77 9.92 22.54
C SER A 296 -35.33 8.96 21.43
N SER A 297 -36.00 7.81 21.30
CA SER A 297 -35.72 6.83 20.25
C SER A 297 -35.89 7.40 18.85
N ILE A 298 -36.98 8.14 18.60
CA ILE A 298 -37.20 8.82 17.31
C ILE A 298 -36.06 9.80 17.02
N THR A 299 -35.60 10.56 18.02
CA THR A 299 -34.53 11.54 17.86
C THR A 299 -33.20 10.86 17.52
N VAL A 300 -32.84 9.79 18.22
CA VAL A 300 -31.62 9.01 17.99
C VAL A 300 -31.64 8.35 16.61
N VAL A 301 -32.73 7.68 16.25
CA VAL A 301 -32.89 7.03 14.94
C VAL A 301 -32.86 8.06 13.81
N SER A 302 -33.56 9.19 13.97
CA SER A 302 -33.55 10.28 12.99
C SER A 302 -32.16 10.89 12.82
N ASN A 303 -31.40 11.03 13.91
CA ASN A 303 -30.03 11.52 13.84
C ASN A 303 -29.10 10.50 13.16
N ALA A 304 -29.25 9.19 13.45
CA ALA A 304 -28.50 8.13 12.80
C ALA A 304 -28.75 8.09 11.29
N ASN A 305 -30.00 8.26 10.85
CA ASN A 305 -30.38 8.29 9.44
C ASN A 305 -29.71 9.42 8.63
N ARG A 306 -29.15 10.44 9.28
CA ARG A 306 -28.34 11.47 8.58
C ARG A 306 -27.08 10.88 7.95
N LEU A 307 -26.53 9.79 8.49
CA LEU A 307 -25.37 9.10 7.90
C LEU A 307 -25.68 8.48 6.53
N LEU A 308 -26.94 8.11 6.24
CA LEU A 308 -27.34 7.61 4.91
C LEU A 308 -27.13 8.66 3.80
N ARG A 309 -27.12 9.95 4.16
CA ARG A 309 -26.88 11.06 3.24
C ARG A 309 -25.46 11.60 3.33
N PHE A 310 -24.58 10.94 4.10
CA PHE A 310 -23.20 11.38 4.24
C PHE A 310 -22.48 11.21 2.91
N LYS A 311 -21.90 12.30 2.43
CA LYS A 311 -20.94 12.29 1.33
C LYS A 311 -19.59 12.72 1.91
N PRO A 312 -18.53 11.91 1.75
CA PRO A 312 -17.19 12.32 2.11
C PRO A 312 -16.88 13.65 1.40
N LYS A 313 -16.39 14.64 2.14
CA LYS A 313 -15.89 15.87 1.50
C LYS A 313 -14.54 15.55 0.84
N GLU A 314 -14.33 16.11 -0.34
CA GLU A 314 -13.05 16.05 -1.07
C GLU A 314 -11.91 16.61 -0.22
#